data_AF-A0A960XB71-F1
#
_entry.id   AF-A0A960XB71-F1
#
_cell.length_a   1.000
_cell.length_b   1.000
_cell.length_c   1.000
_cell.angle_alpha   90.00
_cell.angle_beta   90.00
_cell.angle_gamma   90.00
#
_symmetry.space_group_name_H-M   'P 1'
#
loop_
_entity.id
_entity.type
_entity.pdbx_description
1 polymer ?
#
loop_
_entity_poly.entity_id
_entity_poly.type
_entity_poly.pdbx_seq_one_letter_code
_entity_poly.pdbx_strand_id
1 'polypeptide(L)'
;MTLAARIPQGTHITLNELEKTIRKALKKMNVQNELGLCPYLTYEDKQLSPSQYLRLKDAGRETLHNLIQENILDTYGNEQYPENQQSYTGPSLESCIKKAMAKLNISNETGLCKYIPIEDGHIHHFTYLKLKSSNPVRIRNLIQENILNKTPSRILPKSRKRKFASKSLRNTEEQYDQCLKDLIKEALSREDLSMQNERDICNFLPWKGESMGLQTYRYLKNDNPKKLAELIQEYLIEPKSIRKIDLKDTEPQNSEIGWGPRSDNRSPLSLKTTEGKLDQLLTMVGQLVQCLQETSIAKKTSTNREQPRTESSDMQTAIEKYIQFIQNELTIKILRREVNHILCDDFIKILLLPTLIKGIT
;
A
#
# COMPACT_ATOMS: atom_id res chain seq x y z
N MET A 1 13.19 36.68 -30.37
CA MET A 1 14.51 36.03 -30.54
C MET A 1 14.34 34.57 -30.16
N THR A 2 14.27 33.69 -31.15
CA THR A 2 13.98 32.26 -30.99
C THR A 2 15.30 31.52 -30.85
N LEU A 3 15.66 31.11 -29.63
CA LEU A 3 16.82 30.26 -29.37
C LEU A 3 16.49 28.83 -29.83
N ALA A 4 16.69 28.54 -31.11
CA ALA A 4 16.76 27.17 -31.59
C ALA A 4 18.10 26.58 -31.13
N ALA A 5 18.07 25.84 -30.02
CA ALA A 5 19.24 25.12 -29.51
C ALA A 5 19.70 24.11 -30.57
N ARG A 6 20.95 24.26 -31.04
CA ARG A 6 21.66 23.22 -31.79
C ARG A 6 21.69 21.98 -30.91
N ILE A 7 21.00 20.91 -31.33
CA ILE A 7 21.16 19.58 -30.72
C ILE A 7 22.55 19.07 -31.13
N PRO A 8 23.53 18.96 -30.22
CA PRO A 8 24.82 18.37 -30.55
C PRO A 8 24.64 16.90 -30.94
N GLN A 9 25.28 16.47 -32.02
CA GLN A 9 25.25 15.07 -32.43
C GLN A 9 26.09 14.21 -31.47
N GLY A 10 25.42 13.59 -30.51
CA GLY A 10 25.41 12.14 -30.38
C GLY A 10 26.42 11.46 -29.44
N THR A 11 26.51 11.88 -28.17
CA THR A 11 26.91 10.92 -27.13
C THR A 11 25.67 10.15 -26.67
N HIS A 12 25.49 8.93 -27.16
CA HIS A 12 24.38 8.08 -26.72
C HIS A 12 24.51 7.77 -25.23
N ILE A 13 23.67 8.41 -24.41
CA ILE A 13 23.62 8.14 -22.97
C ILE A 13 23.01 6.77 -22.74
N THR A 14 23.78 5.90 -22.10
CA THR A 14 23.33 4.54 -21.76
C THR A 14 22.29 4.59 -20.64
N LEU A 15 21.43 3.55 -20.56
CA LEU A 15 20.44 3.45 -19.48
C LEU A 15 21.10 3.51 -18.09
N ASN A 16 22.27 2.88 -17.95
CA ASN A 16 23.02 2.86 -16.70
C ASN A 16 23.54 4.24 -16.27
N GLU A 17 23.95 5.08 -17.23
CA GLU A 17 24.38 6.45 -16.93
C GLU A 17 23.20 7.31 -16.49
N LEU A 18 22.07 7.22 -17.19
CA LEU A 18 20.85 7.90 -16.80
C LEU A 18 20.39 7.50 -15.39
N GLU A 19 20.40 6.20 -15.06
CA GLU A 19 20.05 5.72 -13.71
C GLU A 19 20.99 6.25 -12.63
N LYS A 20 22.31 6.32 -12.91
CA LYS A 20 23.27 6.92 -11.98
C LYS A 20 22.97 8.40 -11.75
N THR A 21 22.67 9.14 -12.81
CA THR A 21 22.32 10.55 -12.75
C THR A 21 21.03 10.77 -11.95
N ILE A 22 20.00 9.94 -12.17
CA ILE A 22 18.74 9.96 -11.40
C ILE A 22 18.99 9.69 -9.91
N ARG A 23 19.77 8.65 -9.56
CA ARG A 23 20.09 8.36 -8.15
C ARG A 23 20.84 9.50 -7.47
N LYS A 24 21.77 10.13 -8.20
CA LYS A 24 22.51 11.30 -7.71
C LYS A 24 21.55 12.47 -7.44
N ALA A 25 20.62 12.73 -8.35
CA ALA A 25 19.59 13.76 -8.18
C ALA A 25 18.63 13.47 -7.02
N LEU A 26 18.15 12.22 -6.89
CA LEU A 26 17.28 11.81 -5.77
C LEU A 26 17.93 12.02 -4.42
N LYS A 27 19.20 11.61 -4.28
CA LYS A 27 19.97 11.83 -3.06
C LYS A 27 20.16 13.33 -2.78
N LYS A 28 20.39 14.13 -3.82
CA LYS A 28 20.61 15.57 -3.70
C LYS A 28 19.35 16.32 -3.28
N MET A 29 18.20 15.94 -3.83
CA MET A 29 16.90 16.55 -3.52
C MET A 29 16.23 15.95 -2.28
N ASN A 30 16.81 14.91 -1.68
CA ASN A 30 16.23 14.15 -0.57
C ASN A 30 14.81 13.63 -0.88
N VAL A 31 14.63 13.11 -2.10
CA VAL A 31 13.37 12.56 -2.58
C VAL A 31 13.48 11.03 -2.68
N GLN A 32 12.44 10.31 -2.25
CA GLN A 32 12.44 8.83 -2.22
C GLN A 32 12.08 8.18 -3.56
N ASN A 33 11.41 8.91 -4.47
CA ASN A 33 10.90 8.40 -5.74
C ASN A 33 11.32 9.32 -6.91
N GLU A 34 11.74 8.73 -8.03
CA GLU A 34 12.08 9.41 -9.29
C GLU A 34 11.03 10.41 -9.75
N LEU A 35 9.74 10.09 -9.60
CA LEU A 35 8.66 11.01 -9.98
C LEU A 35 8.62 12.28 -9.12
N GLY A 36 9.17 12.24 -7.90
CA GLY A 36 9.31 13.43 -7.07
C GLY A 36 10.38 14.40 -7.57
N LEU A 37 11.14 14.06 -8.63
CA LEU A 37 12.01 15.00 -9.34
C LEU A 37 11.23 15.92 -10.30
N CYS A 38 10.02 15.53 -10.73
CA CYS A 38 9.22 16.27 -11.71
C CYS A 38 9.02 17.77 -11.41
N PRO A 39 8.74 18.20 -10.16
CA PRO A 39 8.57 19.62 -9.84
C PRO A 39 9.84 20.47 -10.04
N TYR A 40 11.01 19.82 -10.13
CA TYR A 40 12.32 20.46 -10.26
C TYR A 40 12.88 20.42 -11.68
N LEU A 41 12.13 19.86 -12.64
CA LEU A 41 12.54 19.75 -14.03
C LEU A 41 11.63 20.62 -14.89
N THR A 42 12.22 21.52 -15.66
CA THR A 42 11.50 22.34 -16.64
C THR A 42 11.84 21.92 -18.05
N TYR A 43 10.81 21.61 -18.85
CA TYR A 43 10.93 21.25 -20.25
C TYR A 43 10.00 22.15 -21.06
N GLU A 44 10.54 22.85 -22.06
CA GLU A 44 9.79 23.85 -22.86
C GLU A 44 9.10 24.91 -21.96
N ASP A 45 9.86 25.46 -21.01
CA ASP A 45 9.40 26.48 -20.04
C ASP A 45 8.23 26.06 -19.14
N LYS A 46 7.92 24.76 -19.08
CA LYS A 46 6.86 24.20 -18.22
C LYS A 46 7.43 23.14 -17.28
N GLN A 47 6.84 23.04 -16.10
CA GLN A 47 7.17 21.94 -15.18
C GLN A 47 6.83 20.60 -15.82
N LEU A 48 7.77 19.67 -15.71
CA LEU A 48 7.64 18.35 -16.32
C LEU A 48 6.56 17.55 -15.59
N SER A 49 5.56 17.07 -16.30
CA SER A 49 4.55 16.16 -15.71
C SER A 49 5.11 14.74 -15.54
N PRO A 50 4.55 13.91 -14.63
CA PRO A 50 4.97 12.51 -14.47
C PRO A 50 4.89 11.69 -15.76
N SER A 51 3.88 11.95 -16.61
CA SER A 51 3.73 11.25 -17.89
C SER A 51 4.83 11.64 -18.88
N GLN A 52 5.21 12.92 -18.92
CA GLN A 52 6.33 13.38 -19.75
C GLN A 52 7.67 12.83 -19.25
N TYR A 53 7.87 12.78 -17.93
CA TYR A 53 9.05 12.16 -17.32
C TYR A 53 9.23 10.71 -17.77
N LEU A 54 8.17 9.89 -17.69
CA LEU A 54 8.23 8.49 -18.13
C LEU A 54 8.54 8.36 -19.63
N ARG A 55 7.91 9.18 -20.48
CA ARG A 55 8.21 9.19 -21.93
C ARG A 55 9.67 9.55 -22.22
N LEU A 56 10.21 10.55 -21.52
CA LEU A 56 11.61 10.95 -21.67
C LEU A 56 12.56 9.86 -21.12
N LYS A 57 12.18 9.15 -20.06
CA LYS A 57 12.97 8.02 -19.56
C LYS A 57 13.06 6.87 -20.57
N ASP A 58 11.98 6.60 -21.30
CA ASP A 58 11.92 5.48 -22.24
C ASP A 58 12.57 5.82 -23.58
N ALA A 59 12.24 6.97 -24.18
CA ALA A 59 12.62 7.33 -25.54
C ALA A 59 13.52 8.58 -25.65
N GLY A 60 13.55 9.44 -24.64
CA GLY A 60 14.27 10.72 -24.63
C GLY A 60 15.37 10.80 -23.58
N ARG A 61 16.15 9.72 -23.40
CA ARG A 61 17.08 9.53 -22.28
C ARG A 61 18.10 10.65 -22.15
N GLU A 62 18.64 11.09 -23.28
CA GLU A 62 19.61 12.19 -23.35
C GLU A 62 18.98 13.50 -22.90
N THR A 63 17.77 13.80 -23.36
CA THR A 63 17.00 14.97 -22.92
C THR A 63 16.74 14.92 -21.42
N LEU A 64 16.30 13.78 -20.87
CA LEU A 64 16.08 13.66 -19.43
C LEU A 64 17.36 13.81 -18.62
N HIS A 65 18.46 13.23 -19.10
CA HIS A 65 19.77 13.36 -18.47
C HIS A 65 20.21 14.81 -18.40
N ASN A 66 20.14 15.53 -19.52
CA ASN A 66 20.55 16.93 -19.61
C ASN A 66 19.65 17.82 -18.75
N LEU A 67 18.33 17.58 -18.75
CA LEU A 67 17.41 18.27 -17.85
C LEU A 67 17.79 18.07 -16.37
N ILE A 68 18.11 16.84 -15.95
CA ILE A 68 18.53 16.57 -14.57
C ILE A 68 19.89 17.22 -14.28
N GLN A 69 20.81 17.17 -15.23
CA GLN A 69 22.13 17.74 -15.08
C GLN A 69 22.04 19.27 -14.92
N GLU A 70 21.39 19.95 -15.86
CA GLU A 70 21.22 21.41 -15.85
C GLU A 70 20.38 21.88 -14.66
N ASN A 71 19.17 21.35 -14.50
CA ASN A 71 18.22 21.87 -13.51
C ASN A 71 18.52 21.44 -12.09
N ILE A 72 19.19 20.30 -11.86
CA ILE A 72 19.39 19.77 -10.49
C ILE A 72 20.87 19.69 -10.13
N LEU A 73 21.69 19.08 -10.99
CA LEU A 73 23.07 18.78 -10.60
C LEU A 73 23.99 20.00 -10.73
N ASP A 74 23.81 20.82 -11.75
CA ASP A 74 24.63 22.00 -12.02
C ASP A 74 24.08 23.23 -11.29
N THR A 75 22.76 23.46 -11.36
CA THR A 75 22.09 24.55 -10.63
C THR A 75 22.32 24.46 -9.12
N TYR A 76 22.38 23.24 -8.56
CA TYR A 76 22.58 23.03 -7.13
C TYR A 76 24.03 22.59 -6.82
N GLY A 77 24.94 22.70 -7.79
CA GLY A 77 26.26 22.06 -7.79
C GLY A 77 27.34 22.77 -6.98
N ASN A 78 27.21 24.09 -6.77
CA ASN A 78 28.22 24.90 -6.09
C ASN A 78 27.70 25.73 -4.92
N GLU A 79 26.43 25.63 -4.59
CA GLU A 79 25.84 26.36 -3.48
C GLU A 79 25.12 25.38 -2.55
N GLN A 80 25.26 25.64 -1.26
CA GLN A 80 24.35 25.13 -0.24
C GLN A 80 22.92 25.19 -0.80
N TYR A 81 22.13 24.14 -0.53
CA TYR A 81 20.70 24.05 -0.84
C TYR A 81 20.08 25.44 -1.07
N PRO A 82 19.37 25.69 -2.19
CA PRO A 82 18.43 26.78 -2.19
C PRO A 82 17.38 26.39 -1.13
N GLU A 83 17.62 26.87 0.09
CA GLU A 83 16.55 27.53 0.81
C GLU A 83 15.75 28.28 -0.25
N ASN A 84 14.46 28.01 -0.33
CA ASN A 84 13.54 29.07 -0.69
C ASN A 84 13.80 30.22 0.29
N GLN A 85 14.85 31.01 0.03
CA GLN A 85 15.03 32.34 0.57
C GLN A 85 14.05 33.22 -0.20
N GLN A 86 12.76 32.97 -0.01
CA GLN A 86 11.97 34.10 0.45
C GLN A 86 12.76 34.61 1.64
N SER A 87 13.36 35.79 1.51
CA SER A 87 14.01 36.49 2.61
C SER A 87 12.94 36.67 3.68
N TYR A 88 12.77 35.65 4.51
CA TYR A 88 11.82 35.66 5.61
C TYR A 88 12.43 36.63 6.61
N THR A 89 12.13 37.91 6.43
CA THR A 89 12.20 39.01 7.39
C THR A 89 11.35 38.74 8.65
N GLY A 90 11.04 37.48 8.92
CA GLY A 90 10.34 37.10 10.12
C GLY A 90 11.30 36.84 11.28
N PRO A 91 10.74 36.70 12.48
CA PRO A 91 11.49 36.67 13.73
C PRO A 91 12.58 35.60 13.75
N SER A 92 13.73 35.94 14.33
CA SER A 92 14.83 34.98 14.54
C SER A 92 14.32 33.70 15.22
N LEU A 93 14.96 32.57 14.93
CA LEU A 93 14.59 31.28 15.52
C LEU A 93 14.56 31.35 17.06
N GLU A 94 15.55 32.00 17.66
CA GLU A 94 15.62 32.19 19.12
C GLU A 94 14.42 32.98 19.66
N SER A 95 13.95 34.00 18.94
CA SER A 95 12.73 34.73 19.30
C SER A 95 11.50 33.83 19.24
N CYS A 96 11.39 32.98 18.21
CA CYS A 96 10.30 32.01 18.10
C CYS A 96 10.31 30.99 19.25
N ILE A 97 11.48 30.47 19.61
CA ILE A 97 11.66 29.54 20.73
C ILE A 97 11.24 30.20 22.05
N LYS A 98 11.73 31.42 22.33
CA LYS A 98 11.37 32.17 23.55
C LYS A 98 9.87 32.43 23.64
N LYS A 99 9.23 32.84 22.53
CA LYS A 99 7.77 33.04 22.46
C LYS A 99 7.00 31.74 22.71
N ALA A 100 7.46 30.63 22.14
CA ALA A 100 6.83 29.33 22.32
C ALA A 100 6.94 28.81 23.76
N MET A 101 8.11 28.99 24.40
CA MET A 101 8.33 28.64 25.81
C MET A 101 7.45 29.47 26.74
N ALA A 102 7.35 30.77 26.50
CA ALA A 102 6.47 31.66 27.26
C ALA A 102 4.99 31.26 27.09
N LYS A 103 4.54 30.97 25.87
CA LYS A 103 3.15 30.55 25.59
C LYS A 103 2.78 29.24 26.31
N LEU A 104 3.73 28.34 26.48
CA LEU A 104 3.54 27.03 27.11
C LEU A 104 3.89 26.99 28.60
N ASN A 105 4.41 28.08 29.16
CA ASN A 105 4.96 28.14 30.52
C ASN A 105 6.00 27.03 30.81
N ILE A 106 6.99 26.89 29.92
CA ILE A 106 8.05 25.88 30.03
C ILE A 106 9.40 26.56 30.28
N SER A 107 10.16 26.05 31.25
CA SER A 107 11.51 26.54 31.59
C SER A 107 12.61 26.04 30.64
N ASN A 108 12.47 24.81 30.12
CA ASN A 108 13.48 24.16 29.28
C ASN A 108 13.03 24.05 27.82
N GLU A 109 13.90 24.44 26.88
CA GLU A 109 13.63 24.35 25.43
C GLU A 109 13.25 22.94 24.98
N THR A 110 13.85 21.90 25.58
CA THR A 110 13.54 20.49 25.29
C THR A 110 12.10 20.12 25.61
N GLY A 111 11.39 20.88 26.45
CA GLY A 111 9.97 20.67 26.72
C GLY A 111 9.07 20.97 25.52
N LEU A 112 9.51 21.81 24.57
CA LEU A 112 8.78 22.09 23.32
C LEU A 112 8.56 20.83 22.48
N CYS A 113 9.45 19.85 22.62
CA CYS A 113 9.42 18.59 21.89
C CYS A 113 8.08 17.85 22.04
N LYS A 114 7.42 17.95 23.20
CA LYS A 114 6.14 17.27 23.49
C LYS A 114 4.94 17.84 22.71
N TYR A 115 5.12 18.96 22.00
CA TYR A 115 4.07 19.69 21.30
C TYR A 115 4.28 19.74 19.79
N ILE A 116 5.37 19.15 19.28
CA ILE A 116 5.69 19.12 17.85
C ILE A 116 5.43 17.71 17.33
N PRO A 117 4.41 17.50 16.49
CA PRO A 117 4.06 16.18 15.97
C PRO A 117 5.08 15.66 14.93
N ILE A 118 5.27 14.35 14.96
CA ILE A 118 5.90 13.52 13.93
C ILE A 118 4.95 12.35 13.65
N GLU A 119 5.08 11.70 12.49
CA GLU A 119 4.22 10.59 12.01
C GLU A 119 3.78 9.60 13.11
N ASP A 120 4.67 9.31 14.06
CA ASP A 120 4.48 8.31 15.11
C ASP A 120 4.48 8.86 16.54
N GLY A 121 4.30 10.16 16.74
CA GLY A 121 4.23 10.77 18.08
C GLY A 121 4.78 12.18 18.12
N HIS A 122 5.69 12.45 19.05
CA HIS A 122 6.31 13.76 19.22
C HIS A 122 7.80 13.72 18.90
N ILE A 123 8.36 14.87 18.52
CA ILE A 123 9.79 14.93 18.20
C ILE A 123 10.64 14.54 19.40
N HIS A 124 11.63 13.68 19.20
CA HIS A 124 12.59 13.35 20.26
C HIS A 124 13.55 14.52 20.48
N HIS A 125 13.99 14.76 21.71
CA HIS A 125 14.85 15.90 22.03
C HIS A 125 16.18 15.90 21.25
N PHE A 126 16.79 14.73 20.98
CA PHE A 126 17.96 14.64 20.09
C PHE A 126 17.66 15.06 18.65
N THR A 127 16.50 14.67 18.12
CA THR A 127 16.06 15.07 16.78
C THR A 127 15.81 16.57 16.72
N TYR A 128 15.23 17.14 17.77
CA TYR A 128 15.04 18.58 17.91
C TYR A 128 16.38 19.33 17.90
N LEU A 129 17.34 18.91 18.72
CA LEU A 129 18.69 19.52 18.75
C LEU A 129 19.40 19.40 17.40
N LYS A 130 19.30 18.24 16.75
CA LYS A 130 19.87 18.00 15.42
C LYS A 130 19.21 18.90 14.37
N LEU A 131 17.87 19.02 14.37
CA LEU A 131 17.16 19.91 13.45
C LEU A 131 17.49 21.38 13.70
N LYS A 132 17.64 21.78 14.95
CA LYS A 132 18.05 23.14 15.31
C LYS A 132 19.40 23.52 14.71
N SER A 133 20.38 22.61 14.71
CA SER A 133 21.70 22.86 14.12
C SER A 133 21.74 22.66 12.61
N SER A 134 21.07 21.64 12.08
CA SER A 134 21.15 21.29 10.66
C SER A 134 20.17 22.05 9.77
N ASN A 135 18.99 22.40 10.28
CA ASN A 135 17.92 23.07 9.52
C ASN A 135 17.05 23.96 10.43
N PRO A 136 17.56 25.16 10.81
CA PRO A 136 16.88 26.07 11.74
C PRO A 136 15.55 26.61 11.19
N VAL A 137 15.39 26.70 9.87
CA VAL A 137 14.14 27.15 9.24
C VAL A 137 13.02 26.13 9.44
N ARG A 138 13.30 24.84 9.25
CA ARG A 138 12.30 23.80 9.46
C ARG A 138 11.78 23.77 10.89
N ILE A 139 12.66 23.89 11.89
CA ILE A 139 12.22 23.88 13.29
C ILE A 139 11.43 25.13 13.65
N ARG A 140 11.79 26.29 13.08
CA ARG A 140 11.01 27.52 13.20
C ARG A 140 9.59 27.35 12.68
N ASN A 141 9.43 26.78 11.48
CA ASN A 141 8.12 26.55 10.88
C ASN A 141 7.30 25.57 11.72
N LEU A 142 7.89 24.48 12.20
CA LEU A 142 7.23 23.54 13.10
C LEU A 142 6.72 24.19 14.39
N ILE A 143 7.53 25.06 15.01
CA ILE A 143 7.13 25.83 16.20
C ILE A 143 6.00 26.81 15.86
N GLN A 144 6.10 27.52 14.74
CA GLN A 144 5.07 28.47 14.32
C GLN A 144 3.74 27.76 14.05
N GLU A 145 3.75 26.70 13.26
CA GLU A 145 2.55 25.97 12.86
C GLU A 145 1.85 25.24 14.01
N ASN A 146 2.61 24.63 14.93
CA ASN A 146 2.06 23.75 15.96
C ASN A 146 1.92 24.41 17.33
N ILE A 147 2.72 25.43 17.64
CA ILE A 147 2.73 26.07 18.97
C ILE A 147 2.22 27.51 18.90
N LEU A 148 2.76 28.34 18.02
CA LEU A 148 2.45 29.78 18.04
C LEU A 148 1.10 30.09 17.38
N ASN A 149 0.84 29.53 16.19
CA ASN A 149 -0.36 29.82 15.39
C ASN A 149 -1.58 28.98 15.81
N LYS A 150 -1.37 27.87 16.52
CA LYS A 150 -2.43 26.98 16.99
C LYS A 150 -2.44 26.88 18.51
N THR A 151 -3.53 26.35 19.07
CA THR A 151 -3.61 25.96 20.48
C THR A 151 -2.74 24.72 20.67
N PRO A 152 -1.65 24.79 21.45
CA PRO A 152 -0.72 23.68 21.53
C PRO A 152 -1.35 22.50 22.27
N SER A 153 -1.36 21.33 21.63
CA SER A 153 -1.80 20.08 22.24
C SER A 153 -0.61 19.25 22.64
N ARG A 154 -0.58 18.79 23.90
CA ARG A 154 0.49 17.92 24.40
C ARG A 154 0.29 16.53 23.81
N ILE A 155 1.25 16.09 23.01
CA ILE A 155 1.23 14.79 22.36
C ILE A 155 1.71 13.75 23.37
N LEU A 156 0.87 12.76 23.66
CA LEU A 156 1.25 11.66 24.53
C LEU A 156 2.39 10.87 23.85
N PRO A 157 3.40 10.43 24.62
CA PRO A 157 4.37 9.47 24.10
C PRO A 157 3.61 8.29 23.51
N LYS A 158 3.99 7.84 22.31
CA LYS A 158 3.50 6.57 21.76
C LYS A 158 3.64 5.56 22.88
N SER A 159 2.52 4.96 23.31
CA SER A 159 2.57 3.83 24.22
C SER A 159 3.58 2.88 23.57
N ARG A 160 4.70 2.64 24.25
CA ARG A 160 5.61 1.62 23.76
C ARG A 160 4.72 0.39 23.75
N LYS A 161 4.29 -0.06 22.56
CA LYS A 161 3.81 -1.43 22.38
C LYS A 161 4.78 -2.26 23.17
N ARG A 162 4.29 -3.18 24.00
CA ARG A 162 5.17 -4.10 24.71
C ARG A 162 5.87 -4.88 23.60
N LYS A 163 6.95 -4.32 23.07
CA LYS A 163 8.00 -5.05 22.41
C LYS A 163 8.41 -5.96 23.54
N PHE A 164 7.84 -7.16 23.55
CA PHE A 164 8.41 -8.30 24.23
C PHE A 164 9.88 -8.14 23.99
N ALA A 165 10.58 -7.85 25.08
CA ALA A 165 11.92 -7.38 24.97
C ALA A 165 12.66 -8.49 24.24
N SER A 166 12.93 -8.27 22.96
CA SER A 166 14.11 -8.76 22.27
C SER A 166 15.34 -8.05 22.89
N LYS A 167 15.30 -7.78 24.21
CA LYS A 167 16.48 -7.94 25.04
C LYS A 167 16.97 -9.32 24.67
N SER A 168 18.22 -9.35 24.25
CA SER A 168 19.07 -10.52 24.28
C SER A 168 18.97 -11.15 25.68
N LEU A 169 17.92 -11.94 25.89
CA LEU A 169 17.66 -12.71 27.09
C LEU A 169 18.54 -13.94 26.91
N ARG A 170 19.77 -13.86 27.45
CA ARG A 170 20.58 -15.03 27.78
C ARG A 170 19.89 -15.80 28.92
N ASN A 171 18.65 -16.22 28.69
CA ASN A 171 17.79 -16.73 29.74
C ASN A 171 17.43 -18.17 29.43
N THR A 172 17.58 -18.97 30.48
CA THR A 172 17.35 -20.40 30.55
C THR A 172 15.96 -20.80 30.03
N GLU A 173 15.88 -22.02 29.51
CA GLU A 173 14.67 -22.66 28.98
C GLU A 173 13.45 -22.47 29.91
N GLU A 174 13.66 -22.54 31.23
CA GLU A 174 12.66 -22.35 32.28
C GLU A 174 11.92 -20.99 32.23
N GLN A 175 12.60 -19.91 31.81
CA GLN A 175 11.96 -18.60 31.75
C GLN A 175 11.01 -18.46 30.55
N TYR A 176 11.29 -19.19 29.45
CA TYR A 176 10.40 -19.22 28.30
C TYR A 176 9.13 -20.01 28.62
N ASP A 177 9.24 -21.10 29.36
CA ASP A 177 8.07 -21.88 29.80
C ASP A 177 7.12 -21.05 30.66
N GLN A 178 7.66 -20.26 31.60
CA GLN A 178 6.82 -19.40 32.42
C GLN A 178 6.17 -18.29 31.58
N CYS A 179 6.92 -17.66 30.69
CA CYS A 179 6.42 -16.65 29.76
C CYS A 179 5.29 -17.20 28.87
N LEU A 180 5.47 -18.41 28.33
CA LEU A 180 4.46 -19.07 27.51
C LEU A 180 3.19 -19.39 28.32
N LYS A 181 3.33 -19.85 29.56
CA LYS A 181 2.18 -20.09 30.46
C LYS A 181 1.39 -18.81 30.72
N ASP A 182 2.09 -17.70 30.95
CA ASP A 182 1.45 -16.39 31.19
C ASP A 182 0.71 -15.91 29.93
N LEU A 183 1.30 -16.10 28.74
CA LEU A 183 0.67 -15.77 27.45
C LEU A 183 -0.56 -16.62 27.15
N ILE A 184 -0.49 -17.93 27.42
CA ILE A 184 -1.65 -18.82 27.27
C ILE A 184 -2.77 -18.37 28.20
N LYS A 185 -2.45 -18.03 29.45
CA LYS A 185 -3.43 -17.52 30.42
C LYS A 185 -4.04 -16.18 29.98
N GLU A 186 -3.22 -15.27 29.47
CA GLU A 186 -3.68 -13.98 28.93
C GLU A 186 -4.59 -14.18 27.72
N ALA A 187 -4.22 -15.08 26.80
CA ALA A 187 -5.04 -15.43 25.65
C ALA A 187 -6.40 -16.00 26.08
N LEU A 188 -6.44 -16.96 27.01
CA LEU A 188 -7.69 -17.54 27.52
C LEU A 188 -8.56 -16.53 28.29
N SER A 189 -7.96 -15.46 28.83
CA SER A 189 -8.69 -14.42 29.55
C SER A 189 -9.32 -13.38 28.60
N ARG A 190 -9.11 -13.49 27.28
CA ARG A 190 -9.73 -12.59 26.30
C ARG A 190 -11.21 -12.89 26.12
N GLU A 191 -12.05 -12.00 26.65
CA GLU A 191 -13.52 -12.09 26.57
C GLU A 191 -14.04 -12.07 25.12
N ASP A 192 -13.30 -11.43 24.19
CA ASP A 192 -13.74 -11.25 22.81
C ASP A 192 -13.61 -12.51 21.93
N LEU A 193 -12.84 -13.50 22.37
CA LEU A 193 -12.57 -14.72 21.59
C LEU A 193 -13.27 -15.97 22.15
N SER A 194 -13.99 -15.87 23.27
CA SER A 194 -14.74 -16.96 23.90
C SER A 194 -13.96 -18.29 23.97
N MET A 195 -12.67 -18.24 24.30
CA MET A 195 -11.82 -19.42 24.41
C MET A 195 -11.93 -20.01 25.82
N GLN A 196 -12.20 -21.31 25.94
CA GLN A 196 -12.29 -21.99 27.23
C GLN A 196 -11.07 -22.85 27.53
N ASN A 197 -10.36 -23.29 26.51
CA ASN A 197 -9.25 -24.23 26.65
C ASN A 197 -8.15 -24.01 25.58
N GLU A 198 -7.00 -24.67 25.76
CA GLU A 198 -5.87 -24.57 24.82
C GLU A 198 -6.19 -25.08 23.42
N ARG A 199 -7.21 -25.93 23.25
CA ARG A 199 -7.65 -26.39 21.92
C ARG A 199 -8.30 -25.26 21.13
N ASP A 200 -8.98 -24.34 21.80
CA ASP A 200 -9.59 -23.18 21.15
C ASP A 200 -8.51 -22.22 20.63
N ILE A 201 -7.42 -22.04 21.38
CA ILE A 201 -6.24 -21.26 20.95
C ILE A 201 -5.71 -21.76 19.60
N CYS A 202 -5.64 -23.09 19.43
CA CYS A 202 -5.14 -23.71 18.20
C CYS A 202 -5.91 -23.24 16.96
N ASN A 203 -7.22 -23.01 17.08
CA ASN A 203 -8.08 -22.60 15.97
C ASN A 203 -7.69 -21.22 15.40
N PHE A 204 -7.11 -20.35 16.22
CA PHE A 204 -6.75 -18.98 15.87
C PHE A 204 -5.28 -18.80 15.48
N LEU A 205 -4.44 -19.81 15.71
CA LEU A 205 -3.03 -19.74 15.36
C LEU A 205 -2.82 -20.30 13.94
N PRO A 206 -2.26 -19.52 13.00
CA PRO A 206 -1.94 -20.04 11.69
C PRO A 206 -0.67 -20.89 11.73
N TRP A 207 -0.69 -22.01 11.03
CA TRP A 207 0.45 -22.88 10.81
C TRP A 207 0.45 -23.42 9.40
N LYS A 208 1.50 -23.11 8.62
CA LYS A 208 1.65 -23.52 7.21
C LYS A 208 0.42 -23.19 6.34
N GLY A 209 -0.20 -22.03 6.59
CA GLY A 209 -1.35 -21.54 5.82
C GLY A 209 -2.71 -22.09 6.29
N GLU A 210 -2.73 -23.01 7.26
CA GLU A 210 -3.95 -23.56 7.84
C GLU A 210 -4.06 -23.23 9.33
N SER A 211 -5.19 -23.58 9.94
CA SER A 211 -5.34 -23.52 11.39
C SER A 211 -4.45 -24.57 12.05
N MET A 212 -3.79 -24.21 13.16
CA MET A 212 -2.85 -25.10 13.83
C MET A 212 -3.58 -26.31 14.42
N GLY A 213 -3.15 -27.52 14.05
CA GLY A 213 -3.64 -28.73 14.68
C GLY A 213 -3.13 -28.89 16.12
N LEU A 214 -3.91 -29.57 16.97
CA LEU A 214 -3.58 -29.78 18.39
C LEU A 214 -2.23 -30.51 18.60
N GLN A 215 -1.87 -31.44 17.71
CA GLN A 215 -0.59 -32.15 17.80
C GLN A 215 0.59 -31.23 17.52
N THR A 216 0.46 -30.35 16.52
CA THR A 216 1.46 -29.32 16.20
C THR A 216 1.61 -28.33 17.34
N TYR A 217 0.49 -27.91 17.94
CA TYR A 217 0.51 -27.05 19.12
C TYR A 217 1.27 -27.70 20.28
N ARG A 218 1.00 -28.98 20.58
CA ARG A 218 1.72 -29.73 21.63
C ARG A 218 3.21 -29.86 21.34
N TYR A 219 3.57 -30.17 20.09
CA TYR A 219 4.96 -30.20 19.65
C TYR A 219 5.64 -28.84 19.86
N LEU A 220 5.04 -27.74 19.41
CA LEU A 220 5.62 -26.42 19.61
C LEU A 220 5.70 -26.03 21.09
N LYS A 221 4.72 -26.41 21.89
CA LYS A 221 4.71 -26.14 23.34
C LYS A 221 5.89 -26.79 24.05
N ASN A 222 6.29 -28.00 23.63
CA ASN A 222 7.35 -28.76 24.28
C ASN A 222 8.73 -28.53 23.62
N ASP A 223 8.80 -28.60 22.30
CA ASP A 223 10.06 -28.59 21.55
C ASP A 223 10.48 -27.17 21.11
N ASN A 224 9.54 -26.21 21.01
CA ASN A 224 9.86 -24.85 20.57
C ASN A 224 8.92 -23.79 21.19
N PRO A 225 8.93 -23.65 22.53
CA PRO A 225 7.99 -22.79 23.25
C PRO A 225 8.12 -21.32 22.82
N LYS A 226 9.32 -20.91 22.41
CA LYS A 226 9.58 -19.57 21.88
C LYS A 226 8.76 -19.27 20.62
N LYS A 227 8.75 -20.19 19.65
CA LYS A 227 7.96 -20.01 18.42
C LYS A 227 6.48 -19.98 18.71
N LEU A 228 6.00 -20.79 19.66
CA LEU A 228 4.60 -20.76 20.08
C LEU A 228 4.23 -19.43 20.75
N ALA A 229 5.10 -18.92 21.63
CA ALA A 229 4.90 -17.63 22.29
C ALA A 229 4.81 -16.47 21.29
N GLU A 230 5.68 -16.46 20.27
CA GLU A 230 5.64 -15.47 19.19
C GLU A 230 4.30 -15.51 18.42
N LEU A 231 3.80 -16.70 18.10
CA LEU A 231 2.51 -16.87 17.41
C LEU A 231 1.33 -16.41 18.28
N ILE A 232 1.29 -16.79 19.56
CA ILE A 232 0.24 -16.33 20.49
C ILE A 232 0.28 -14.80 20.62
N GLN A 233 1.48 -14.22 20.78
CA GLN A 233 1.61 -12.78 20.91
C GLN A 233 1.12 -12.04 19.65
N GLU A 234 1.50 -12.52 18.46
CA GLU A 234 1.21 -11.85 17.19
C GLU A 234 -0.25 -11.97 16.75
N TYR A 235 -0.89 -13.13 16.96
CA TYR A 235 -2.23 -13.40 16.45
C TYR A 235 -3.33 -13.28 17.51
N LEU A 236 -3.00 -13.55 18.78
CA LEU A 236 -3.98 -13.60 19.87
C LEU A 236 -3.86 -12.51 20.91
N ILE A 237 -2.71 -11.84 21.09
CA ILE A 237 -2.60 -10.75 22.09
C ILE A 237 -2.57 -9.40 21.39
N GLU A 238 -1.66 -9.22 20.44
CA GLU A 238 -1.54 -8.03 19.62
C GLU A 238 -1.81 -8.37 18.15
N PRO A 239 -3.06 -8.76 17.79
CA PRO A 239 -3.39 -9.08 16.41
C PRO A 239 -2.97 -7.92 15.53
N LYS A 240 -1.90 -8.13 14.75
CA LYS A 240 -1.50 -7.16 13.74
C LYS A 240 -2.70 -7.04 12.83
N SER A 241 -3.33 -5.85 12.77
CA SER A 241 -4.39 -5.53 11.82
C SER A 241 -4.04 -6.18 10.48
N ILE A 242 -4.73 -7.26 10.12
CA ILE A 242 -4.34 -8.13 9.03
C ILE A 242 -4.38 -7.28 7.76
N ARG A 243 -3.21 -6.84 7.28
CA ARG A 243 -3.07 -6.47 5.87
C ARG A 243 -3.16 -7.79 5.13
N LYS A 244 -4.16 -7.89 4.25
CA LYS A 244 -4.43 -8.99 3.30
C LYS A 244 -3.18 -9.87 3.07
N ILE A 245 -3.17 -11.07 3.63
CA ILE A 245 -2.21 -12.11 3.26
C ILE A 245 -2.94 -12.96 2.22
N ASP A 246 -2.43 -12.94 0.99
CA ASP A 246 -2.89 -13.81 -0.09
C ASP A 246 -2.56 -15.27 0.25
N LEU A 247 -3.61 -16.10 0.29
CA LEU A 247 -3.50 -17.55 0.25
C LEU A 247 -3.17 -17.97 -1.19
N LYS A 248 -1.89 -17.92 -1.55
CA LYS A 248 -1.21 -18.75 -2.54
C LYS A 248 0.21 -18.22 -2.68
N ASP A 249 1.18 -18.94 -2.10
CA ASP A 249 2.49 -19.23 -2.69
C ASP A 249 3.36 -19.92 -1.64
N THR A 250 3.32 -21.24 -1.58
CA THR A 250 4.53 -22.06 -1.38
C THR A 250 4.22 -23.52 -1.69
N GLU A 251 4.64 -23.97 -2.87
CA GLU A 251 4.98 -25.38 -3.11
C GLU A 251 6.51 -25.58 -2.99
N PRO A 252 6.98 -26.81 -2.75
CA PRO A 252 8.26 -27.08 -2.09
C PRO A 252 9.46 -27.03 -3.04
N GLN A 253 10.62 -26.74 -2.46
CA GLN A 253 11.90 -26.61 -3.15
C GLN A 253 12.38 -27.91 -3.80
N ASN A 254 12.94 -27.79 -5.01
CA ASN A 254 14.11 -28.56 -5.46
C ASN A 254 14.91 -27.80 -6.54
N SER A 255 16.22 -27.67 -6.26
CA SER A 255 17.41 -27.56 -7.14
C SER A 255 17.44 -26.64 -8.39
N GLU A 256 18.28 -25.59 -8.26
CA GLU A 256 19.35 -25.13 -9.17
C GLU A 256 19.09 -24.48 -10.57
N ILE A 257 19.85 -23.38 -10.78
CA ILE A 257 20.23 -22.64 -12.01
C ILE A 257 19.35 -21.43 -12.45
N GLY A 258 19.86 -20.22 -12.14
CA GLY A 258 20.13 -19.16 -13.12
C GLY A 258 19.02 -18.20 -13.58
N TRP A 259 19.37 -16.90 -13.57
CA TRP A 259 18.82 -15.74 -14.31
C TRP A 259 17.80 -14.81 -13.61
N GLY A 260 18.31 -13.65 -13.16
CA GLY A 260 17.72 -12.30 -13.36
C GLY A 260 16.60 -11.81 -12.41
N PRO A 261 16.67 -10.57 -11.89
CA PRO A 261 15.62 -10.01 -11.03
C PRO A 261 14.44 -9.48 -11.88
N ARG A 262 13.25 -10.08 -11.71
CA ARG A 262 11.97 -9.49 -12.14
C ARG A 262 11.46 -8.52 -11.07
N SER A 263 11.25 -7.28 -11.48
CA SER A 263 10.47 -6.29 -10.75
C SER A 263 8.98 -6.52 -10.99
N ASP A 264 8.16 -6.55 -9.94
CA ASP A 264 6.72 -6.27 -10.05
C ASP A 264 6.37 -5.08 -9.14
N ASN A 265 6.30 -3.92 -9.78
CA ASN A 265 5.53 -2.77 -9.34
C ASN A 265 4.14 -2.89 -9.96
N ARG A 266 3.11 -3.18 -9.17
CA ARG A 266 1.72 -2.83 -9.52
C ARG A 266 1.13 -1.96 -8.42
N SER A 267 0.92 -0.70 -8.76
CA SER A 267 0.14 0.25 -7.97
C SER A 267 -1.35 -0.15 -7.96
N PRO A 268 -2.13 0.25 -6.93
CA PRO A 268 -3.56 -0.04 -6.89
C PRO A 268 -4.27 0.71 -8.02
N LEU A 269 -4.97 -0.02 -8.89
CA LEU A 269 -5.89 0.56 -9.86
C LEU A 269 -6.97 1.37 -9.13
N SER A 270 -7.18 2.59 -9.59
CA SER A 270 -8.25 3.49 -9.15
C SER A 270 -9.61 2.78 -9.20
N LEU A 271 -10.30 2.71 -8.07
CA LEU A 271 -11.65 2.14 -7.88
C LEU A 271 -12.69 2.62 -8.91
N LYS A 272 -12.53 3.84 -9.45
CA LYS A 272 -13.42 4.39 -10.49
C LYS A 272 -13.32 3.64 -11.83
N THR A 273 -12.17 3.02 -12.11
CA THR A 273 -11.94 2.29 -13.36
C THR A 273 -12.53 0.88 -13.31
N THR A 274 -12.71 0.32 -12.10
CA THR A 274 -13.34 -1.00 -11.91
C THR A 274 -14.87 -0.92 -11.92
N GLU A 275 -15.45 0.17 -11.40
CA GLU A 275 -16.90 0.43 -11.48
C GLU A 275 -17.36 0.56 -12.93
N GLY A 276 -16.68 1.37 -13.74
CA GLY A 276 -17.06 1.54 -15.16
C GLY A 276 -16.93 0.27 -16.02
N LYS A 277 -16.05 -0.68 -15.65
CA LYS A 277 -15.95 -1.98 -16.32
C LYS A 277 -17.10 -2.91 -15.95
N LEU A 278 -17.64 -2.79 -14.74
CA LEU A 278 -18.78 -3.58 -14.28
C LEU A 278 -20.07 -3.11 -14.96
N ASP A 279 -20.28 -1.80 -15.09
CA ASP A 279 -21.44 -1.23 -15.79
C ASP A 279 -21.45 -1.61 -17.27
N GLN A 280 -20.28 -1.63 -17.92
CA GLN A 280 -20.15 -2.15 -19.28
C GLN A 280 -20.51 -3.63 -19.39
N LEU A 281 -20.08 -4.45 -18.41
CA LEU A 281 -20.43 -5.88 -18.36
C LEU A 281 -21.93 -6.10 -18.15
N LEU A 282 -22.55 -5.37 -17.22
CA LEU A 282 -23.99 -5.40 -16.99
C LEU A 282 -24.78 -5.02 -18.25
N THR A 283 -24.31 -4.01 -18.97
CA THR A 283 -24.93 -3.57 -20.24
C THR A 283 -24.85 -4.67 -21.31
N MET A 284 -23.68 -5.31 -21.48
CA MET A 284 -23.52 -6.41 -22.44
C MET A 284 -24.38 -7.63 -22.10
N VAL A 285 -24.47 -7.98 -20.81
CA VAL A 285 -25.35 -9.08 -20.36
C VAL A 285 -26.82 -8.75 -20.62
N GLY A 286 -27.25 -7.51 -20.36
CA GLY A 286 -28.61 -7.05 -20.66
C GLY A 286 -28.96 -7.17 -22.16
N GLN A 287 -28.06 -6.75 -23.04
CA GLN A 287 -28.24 -6.87 -24.49
C GLN A 287 -28.32 -8.33 -24.96
N LEU A 288 -27.51 -9.22 -24.40
CA LEU A 288 -27.55 -10.66 -24.72
C LEU A 288 -28.86 -11.32 -24.29
N VAL A 289 -29.38 -10.98 -23.10
CA VAL A 289 -30.68 -11.48 -22.64
C VAL A 289 -31.81 -11.00 -23.55
N GLN A 290 -31.77 -9.75 -24.01
CA GLN A 290 -32.76 -9.21 -24.93
C GLN A 290 -32.75 -9.92 -26.29
N CYS A 291 -31.56 -10.16 -26.87
CA CYS A 291 -31.42 -10.96 -28.10
C CYS A 291 -32.00 -12.39 -27.96
N LEU A 292 -31.85 -13.02 -26.79
CA LEU A 292 -32.42 -14.35 -26.53
C LEU A 292 -33.95 -14.32 -26.41
N GLN A 293 -34.53 -13.26 -25.85
CA GLN A 293 -35.98 -13.10 -25.79
C GLN A 293 -36.58 -12.91 -27.18
N GLU A 294 -35.96 -12.10 -28.03
CA GLU A 294 -36.42 -11.86 -29.41
C GLU A 294 -36.37 -13.13 -30.27
N THR A 295 -35.33 -13.95 -30.12
CA THR A 295 -35.20 -15.24 -30.82
C THR A 295 -36.17 -16.31 -30.30
N SER A 296 -36.57 -16.26 -29.04
CA SER A 296 -37.63 -17.13 -28.48
C SER A 296 -39.02 -16.77 -29.02
N ILE A 297 -39.32 -15.47 -29.15
CA ILE A 297 -40.60 -14.98 -29.70
C ILE A 297 -40.74 -15.35 -31.18
N ALA A 298 -39.67 -15.26 -31.97
CA ALA A 298 -39.65 -15.63 -33.39
C ALA A 298 -39.95 -17.14 -33.64
N LYS A 299 -39.66 -18.03 -32.67
CA LYS A 299 -39.98 -19.46 -32.78
C LYS A 299 -41.47 -19.77 -32.58
N LYS A 300 -42.26 -18.88 -31.96
CA LYS A 300 -43.71 -19.10 -31.74
C LYS A 300 -44.59 -18.72 -32.94
N THR A 301 -44.07 -18.02 -33.95
CA THR A 301 -44.84 -17.55 -35.11
C THR A 301 -44.52 -18.27 -36.43
N SER A 302 -43.59 -19.25 -36.43
CA SER A 302 -43.18 -19.97 -37.63
C SER A 302 -43.62 -21.45 -37.61
N THR A 303 -44.83 -21.72 -38.11
CA THR A 303 -45.25 -23.05 -38.56
C THR A 303 -44.89 -23.24 -40.03
N ASN A 304 -43.61 -23.51 -40.35
CA ASN A 304 -43.22 -24.47 -41.39
C ASN A 304 -41.70 -24.61 -41.56
N ARG A 305 -41.28 -25.88 -41.73
CA ARG A 305 -40.08 -26.39 -42.41
C ARG A 305 -38.70 -26.25 -41.77
N GLU A 306 -38.17 -27.45 -41.43
CA GLU A 306 -36.78 -27.94 -41.44
C GLU A 306 -35.63 -27.07 -40.84
N GLN A 307 -35.15 -27.57 -39.68
CA GLN A 307 -33.82 -27.43 -39.03
C GLN A 307 -33.07 -26.07 -39.09
N PRO A 308 -32.77 -25.51 -37.91
CA PRO A 308 -31.45 -25.76 -37.32
C PRO A 308 -31.53 -25.98 -35.80
N ARG A 309 -31.50 -27.24 -35.35
CA ARG A 309 -31.54 -27.57 -33.90
C ARG A 309 -30.16 -27.63 -33.24
N THR A 310 -29.07 -27.65 -34.01
CA THR A 310 -27.70 -27.81 -33.49
C THR A 310 -27.08 -26.49 -33.04
N GLU A 311 -27.17 -25.42 -33.84
CA GLU A 311 -26.52 -24.13 -33.51
C GLU A 311 -27.12 -23.44 -32.27
N SER A 312 -28.42 -23.59 -32.04
CA SER A 312 -29.12 -23.01 -30.87
C SER A 312 -28.68 -23.67 -29.55
N SER A 313 -28.32 -24.96 -29.58
CA SER A 313 -27.86 -25.70 -28.39
C SER A 313 -26.42 -25.35 -28.04
N ASP A 314 -25.58 -25.14 -29.05
CA ASP A 314 -24.18 -24.78 -28.87
C ASP A 314 -24.03 -23.35 -28.32
N MET A 315 -24.87 -22.41 -28.80
CA MET A 315 -24.91 -21.05 -28.28
C MET A 315 -25.39 -21.00 -26.83
N GLN A 316 -26.40 -21.80 -26.47
CA GLN A 316 -26.89 -21.89 -25.09
C GLN A 316 -25.82 -22.45 -24.14
N THR A 317 -25.10 -23.48 -24.58
CA THR A 317 -23.97 -24.07 -23.83
C THR A 317 -22.81 -23.09 -23.66
N ALA A 318 -22.51 -22.28 -24.69
CA ALA A 318 -21.47 -21.25 -24.61
C ALA A 318 -21.82 -20.14 -23.61
N ILE A 319 -23.10 -19.73 -23.57
CA ILE A 319 -23.61 -18.73 -22.62
C ILE A 319 -23.55 -19.26 -21.18
N GLU A 320 -23.96 -20.50 -20.94
CA GLU A 320 -23.89 -21.13 -19.61
C GLU A 320 -22.45 -21.20 -19.09
N LYS A 321 -21.50 -21.59 -19.96
CA LYS A 321 -20.06 -21.61 -19.61
C LYS A 321 -19.53 -20.22 -19.28
N TYR A 322 -19.97 -19.19 -20.00
CA TYR A 322 -19.54 -17.81 -19.74
C TYR A 322 -20.11 -17.26 -18.42
N ILE A 323 -21.38 -17.55 -18.12
CA ILE A 323 -22.01 -17.21 -16.84
C ILE A 323 -21.26 -17.89 -15.69
N GLN A 324 -20.95 -19.18 -15.83
CA GLN A 324 -20.20 -19.93 -14.81
C GLN A 324 -18.79 -19.35 -14.60
N PHE A 325 -18.12 -18.93 -15.67
CA PHE A 325 -16.81 -18.28 -15.58
C PHE A 325 -16.88 -16.96 -14.79
N ILE A 326 -17.87 -16.11 -15.08
CA ILE A 326 -18.09 -14.84 -14.34
C ILE A 326 -18.39 -15.11 -12.87
N GLN A 327 -19.24 -16.10 -12.56
CA GLN A 327 -19.57 -16.49 -11.18
C GLN A 327 -18.32 -16.93 -10.41
N ASN A 328 -17.44 -17.72 -11.03
CA ASN A 328 -16.21 -18.18 -10.41
C ASN A 328 -15.23 -17.02 -10.15
N GLU A 329 -15.00 -16.16 -11.14
CA GLU A 329 -14.14 -14.98 -11.00
C GLU A 329 -14.64 -14.02 -9.89
N LEU A 330 -15.96 -13.81 -9.81
CA LEU A 330 -16.54 -12.96 -8.78
C LEU A 330 -16.50 -13.60 -7.39
N THR A 331 -16.73 -14.92 -7.30
CA THR A 331 -16.58 -15.67 -6.04
C THR A 331 -15.16 -15.54 -5.49
N ILE A 332 -14.16 -15.62 -6.37
CA ILE A 332 -12.74 -15.41 -6.01
C ILE A 332 -12.54 -13.98 -5.48
N LYS A 333 -13.09 -12.96 -6.14
CA LYS A 333 -12.99 -11.56 -5.69
C LYS A 333 -13.71 -11.28 -4.37
N ILE A 334 -14.84 -11.94 -4.12
CA ILE A 334 -15.58 -11.87 -2.84
C ILE A 334 -14.78 -12.54 -1.72
N LEU A 335 -14.22 -13.72 -1.96
CA LEU A 335 -13.35 -14.42 -0.99
C LEU A 335 -12.10 -13.58 -0.65
N ARG A 336 -11.62 -12.77 -1.61
CA ARG A 336 -10.53 -11.78 -1.41
C ARG A 336 -10.98 -10.46 -0.79
N ARG A 337 -12.28 -10.32 -0.45
CA ARG A 337 -12.92 -9.10 0.06
C ARG A 337 -12.60 -7.87 -0.78
N GLU A 338 -12.64 -8.01 -2.10
CA GLU A 338 -12.42 -6.93 -3.07
C GLU A 338 -13.72 -6.27 -3.55
N VAL A 339 -14.87 -6.70 -3.02
CA VAL A 339 -16.20 -6.29 -3.47
C VAL A 339 -16.90 -5.54 -2.33
N ASN A 340 -17.40 -4.34 -2.61
CA ASN A 340 -18.10 -3.48 -1.64
C ASN A 340 -19.56 -3.96 -1.46
N HIS A 341 -20.19 -3.67 -0.32
CA HIS A 341 -21.55 -4.13 0.02
C HIS A 341 -22.62 -3.79 -1.04
N ILE A 342 -22.49 -2.67 -1.74
CA ILE A 342 -23.40 -2.26 -2.83
C ILE A 342 -23.34 -3.24 -4.02
N LEU A 343 -22.15 -3.79 -4.30
CA LEU A 343 -21.97 -4.78 -5.37
C LEU A 343 -22.54 -6.15 -5.01
N CYS A 344 -22.75 -6.45 -3.73
CA CYS A 344 -23.44 -7.66 -3.30
C CYS A 344 -24.94 -7.64 -3.67
N ASP A 345 -25.60 -6.48 -3.67
CA ASP A 345 -27.02 -6.38 -4.00
C ASP A 345 -27.27 -6.54 -5.51
N ASP A 346 -26.41 -5.96 -6.35
CA ASP A 346 -26.45 -6.19 -7.79
C ASP A 346 -26.02 -7.63 -8.16
N PHE A 347 -25.19 -8.25 -7.32
CA PHE A 347 -24.80 -9.67 -7.44
C PHE A 347 -25.94 -10.64 -7.16
N ILE A 348 -26.82 -10.36 -6.19
CA ILE A 348 -28.03 -11.17 -5.95
C ILE A 348 -28.92 -11.15 -7.20
N LYS A 349 -29.02 -10.01 -7.89
CA LYS A 349 -29.80 -9.90 -9.15
C LYS A 349 -29.20 -10.76 -10.27
N ILE A 350 -27.87 -10.83 -10.38
CA ILE A 350 -27.18 -11.65 -11.40
C ILE A 350 -27.31 -13.14 -11.08
N LEU A 351 -27.21 -13.55 -9.81
CA LEU A 351 -27.39 -14.94 -9.40
C LEU A 351 -28.80 -15.50 -9.63
N LEU A 352 -29.81 -14.62 -9.70
CA LEU A 352 -31.20 -14.98 -9.98
C LEU A 352 -31.54 -15.04 -11.49
N LEU A 353 -30.61 -14.66 -12.37
CA LEU A 353 -30.80 -14.74 -13.84
C LEU A 353 -31.00 -16.17 -14.36
N PRO A 354 -30.25 -17.20 -13.91
CA PRO A 354 -30.46 -18.58 -14.36
C PRO A 354 -31.84 -19.13 -14.00
N THR A 355 -32.41 -18.73 -12.85
CA THR A 355 -33.79 -19.09 -12.47
C THR A 355 -34.84 -18.36 -13.32
N LEU A 356 -34.56 -17.13 -13.75
CA LEU A 356 -35.43 -16.40 -14.69
C LEU A 356 -35.38 -17.02 -16.10
N ILE A 357 -34.20 -17.43 -16.58
CA ILE A 357 -34.03 -18.03 -17.91
C ILE A 357 -34.76 -19.39 -18.00
N LYS A 358 -34.68 -20.22 -16.96
CA LYS A 358 -35.42 -21.51 -16.88
C LYS A 358 -36.94 -21.35 -16.84
N GLY A 359 -37.46 -20.18 -16.49
CA GLY A 359 -38.90 -19.88 -16.53
C GLY A 359 -39.41 -19.36 -17.88
N ILE A 360 -38.51 -19.00 -18.79
CA ILE A 360 -38.83 -18.42 -20.11
C ILE A 360 -38.75 -19.48 -21.23
N THR A 361 -37.87 -20.48 -21.08
CA THR A 361 -37.79 -21.69 -21.92
C THR A 361 -38.87 -22.69 -21.53
#